data_AF-A0A5N5WIA7-F1
#
_entry.id   AF-A0A5N5WIA7-F1
#
_cell.length_a   1.000
_cell.length_b   1.000
_cell.length_c   1.000
_cell.angle_alpha   90.00
_cell.angle_beta   90.00
_cell.angle_gamma   90.00
#
_symmetry.space_group_name_H-M   'P 1'
#
loop_
_entity.id
_entity.type
_entity.pdbx_description
1 polymer ?
#
loop_
_entity_poly.entity_id
_entity_poly.type
_entity_poly.pdbx_seq_one_letter_code
_entity_poly.pdbx_strand_id
1 'polypeptide(L)'
;MGAGNGTLMINILDFIRDTDYEVYQRTKFKIIEISSSLAGIQMKNLMDSINAAGHMDHVEIINKSIFDWDTYVHSPCFFLALEVFDNFSHDAIRYSTATELPQQGGVLIDADGEFHEYYNAQLDPVASRFLRVRQAAARREFPSPLGPRLTRGLRKSVPFQQPFTLPEYVPTRLMQFFDVLDNFFPGHRLVASDFSSLPDAVPGINAPVVQTRYKRRTVPVSTPFVCLFFTRTFVCN
;
A
#
# COMPACT_ATOMS: atom_id res chain seq x y z
N MET A 1 -4.52 -11.86 0.78
CA MET A 1 -4.04 -11.02 -0.34
C MET A 1 -2.52 -11.05 -0.33
N GLY A 2 -1.87 -11.15 -1.49
CA GLY A 2 -0.41 -11.10 -1.58
C GLY A 2 0.28 -12.25 -0.84
N ALA A 3 0.03 -13.51 -1.24
CA ALA A 3 0.50 -14.69 -0.50
C ALA A 3 2.01 -14.98 -0.66
N GLY A 4 2.76 -14.13 -1.37
CA GLY A 4 4.16 -14.37 -1.71
C GLY A 4 4.35 -15.71 -2.42
N ASN A 5 5.21 -16.57 -1.89
CA ASN A 5 5.44 -17.91 -2.44
C ASN A 5 4.41 -18.97 -1.99
N GLY A 6 3.41 -18.59 -1.18
CA GLY A 6 2.37 -19.51 -0.68
C GLY A 6 2.74 -20.31 0.57
N THR A 7 3.95 -20.15 1.10
CA THR A 7 4.43 -20.90 2.29
C THR A 7 3.55 -20.71 3.53
N LEU A 8 3.10 -19.49 3.78
CA LEU A 8 2.23 -19.21 4.92
C LEU A 8 0.90 -19.97 4.84
N MET A 9 0.29 -20.00 3.65
CA MET A 9 -0.95 -20.74 3.43
C MET A 9 -0.75 -22.23 3.73
N ILE A 10 0.33 -22.83 3.22
CA ILE A 10 0.65 -24.25 3.47
C ILE A 10 0.74 -24.49 4.98
N ASN A 11 1.52 -23.68 5.70
CA ASN A 11 1.70 -23.82 7.15
C ASN A 11 0.38 -23.66 7.92
N ILE A 12 -0.51 -22.75 7.50
CA ILE A 12 -1.83 -22.58 8.11
C ILE A 12 -2.68 -23.84 7.88
N LEU A 13 -2.73 -24.35 6.65
CA LEU A 13 -3.54 -25.53 6.32
C LEU A 13 -3.01 -26.81 6.99
N ASP A 14 -1.69 -27.00 7.02
CA ASP A 14 -1.04 -28.07 7.78
C ASP A 14 -1.40 -27.99 9.26
N PHE A 15 -1.27 -26.80 9.88
CA PHE A 15 -1.59 -26.62 11.29
C PHE A 15 -3.06 -26.92 11.60
N ILE A 16 -4.00 -26.43 10.78
CA ILE A 16 -5.43 -26.71 10.98
C ILE A 16 -5.70 -28.21 10.79
N ARG A 17 -5.14 -28.85 9.75
CA ARG A 17 -5.29 -30.29 9.51
C ARG A 17 -4.85 -31.11 10.72
N ASP A 18 -3.71 -30.77 11.30
CA ASP A 18 -3.07 -31.53 12.37
C ASP A 18 -3.71 -31.27 13.74
N THR A 19 -4.39 -30.12 13.91
CA THR A 19 -4.99 -29.71 15.19
C THR A 19 -6.51 -29.95 15.25
N ASP A 20 -7.23 -29.66 14.17
CA ASP A 20 -8.69 -29.80 14.09
C ASP A 20 -9.10 -30.15 12.65
N TYR A 21 -9.22 -31.45 12.40
CA TYR A 21 -9.53 -31.98 11.07
C TYR A 21 -10.94 -31.61 10.59
N GLU A 22 -11.92 -31.45 11.48
CA GLU A 22 -13.27 -31.03 11.08
C GLU A 22 -13.29 -29.58 10.57
N VAL A 23 -12.51 -28.69 11.20
CA VAL A 23 -12.29 -27.33 10.71
C VAL A 23 -11.56 -27.37 9.37
N TYR A 24 -10.54 -28.21 9.23
CA TYR A 24 -9.80 -28.35 7.98
C TYR A 24 -10.72 -28.72 6.81
N GLN A 25 -11.59 -29.72 6.97
CA GLN A 25 -12.51 -30.19 5.93
C GLN A 25 -13.39 -29.08 5.34
N ARG A 26 -13.84 -28.13 6.17
CA ARG A 26 -14.66 -26.99 5.73
C ARG A 26 -13.86 -25.75 5.34
N THR A 27 -12.55 -25.74 5.54
CA THR A 27 -11.70 -24.58 5.27
C THR A 27 -11.45 -24.44 3.77
N LYS A 28 -11.67 -23.24 3.24
CA LYS A 28 -11.26 -22.84 1.88
C LYS A 28 -10.32 -21.64 1.99
N PHE A 29 -9.17 -21.74 1.34
CA PHE A 29 -8.16 -20.69 1.33
C PHE A 29 -8.12 -20.04 -0.05
N LYS A 30 -8.48 -18.76 -0.12
CA LYS A 30 -8.50 -18.00 -1.37
C LYS A 30 -7.32 -17.04 -1.43
N ILE A 31 -6.45 -17.20 -2.42
CA ILE A 31 -5.33 -16.30 -2.68
C ILE A 31 -5.77 -15.28 -3.71
N ILE A 32 -5.71 -14.00 -3.37
CA ILE A 32 -5.87 -12.89 -4.32
C ILE A 32 -4.48 -12.41 -4.70
N GLU A 33 -4.12 -12.61 -5.97
CA GLU A 33 -2.80 -12.34 -6.53
C GLU A 33 -2.93 -11.58 -7.86
N ILE A 34 -2.20 -10.49 -8.03
CA ILE A 34 -2.24 -9.71 -9.27
C ILE A 34 -1.28 -10.27 -10.34
N SER A 35 -0.16 -10.85 -9.93
CA SER A 35 0.88 -11.36 -10.82
C SER A 35 0.60 -12.79 -11.27
N SER A 36 0.37 -12.99 -12.57
CA SER A 36 0.21 -14.32 -13.17
C SER A 36 1.45 -15.21 -12.98
N SER A 37 2.65 -14.62 -13.00
CA SER A 37 3.90 -15.35 -12.73
C SER A 37 4.01 -15.86 -11.30
N LEU A 38 3.61 -15.07 -10.30
CA LEU A 38 3.59 -15.50 -8.90
C LEU A 38 2.48 -16.52 -8.66
N ALA A 39 1.31 -16.34 -9.29
CA ALA A 39 0.23 -17.33 -9.26
C ALA A 39 0.70 -18.70 -9.78
N GLY A 40 1.50 -18.72 -10.85
CA GLY A 40 2.13 -19.95 -11.36
C GLY A 40 3.11 -20.59 -10.37
N ILE A 41 3.93 -19.79 -9.70
CA ILE A 41 4.86 -20.28 -8.66
C ILE A 41 4.10 -20.84 -7.46
N GLN A 42 3.05 -20.15 -7.01
CA GLN A 42 2.19 -20.60 -5.91
C GLN A 42 1.55 -21.96 -6.25
N MET A 43 1.00 -22.10 -7.46
CA MET A 43 0.42 -23.36 -7.93
C MET A 43 1.46 -24.48 -8.00
N LYS A 44 2.67 -24.19 -8.46
CA LYS A 44 3.76 -25.17 -8.48
C LYS A 44 4.15 -25.61 -7.07
N ASN A 45 4.30 -24.68 -6.13
CA ASN A 45 4.65 -24.99 -4.74
C ASN A 45 3.56 -25.83 -4.04
N LEU A 46 2.29 -25.61 -4.39
CA LEU A 46 1.16 -26.43 -3.96
C LEU A 46 1.26 -27.87 -4.48
N MET A 47 1.69 -28.06 -5.74
CA MET A 47 1.85 -29.39 -6.34
C MET A 47 3.10 -30.13 -5.84
N ASP A 48 4.22 -29.42 -5.64
CA ASP A 48 5.52 -30.03 -5.35
C ASP A 48 5.68 -30.47 -3.88
N SER A 49 4.92 -29.88 -2.95
CA SER A 49 4.98 -30.29 -1.54
C SER A 49 4.19 -31.59 -1.33
N ILE A 50 4.89 -32.64 -0.88
CA ILE A 50 4.36 -33.98 -0.61
C ILE A 50 3.14 -33.94 0.34
N ASN A 51 3.11 -32.97 1.27
CA ASN A 51 1.97 -32.74 2.17
C ASN A 51 0.92 -31.79 1.56
N ALA A 52 1.31 -30.88 0.65
CA ALA A 52 0.40 -29.93 0.02
C ALA A 52 -0.41 -30.49 -1.16
N ALA A 53 -0.03 -31.64 -1.72
CA ALA A 53 -0.88 -32.37 -2.67
C ALA A 53 -2.28 -32.65 -2.09
N GLY A 54 -2.39 -32.81 -0.77
CA GLY A 54 -3.67 -32.95 -0.05
C GLY A 54 -4.46 -31.65 0.17
N HIS A 55 -3.87 -30.49 -0.12
CA HIS A 55 -4.50 -29.17 0.05
C HIS A 55 -5.12 -28.62 -1.26
N MET A 56 -4.90 -29.28 -2.40
CA MET A 56 -5.37 -28.81 -3.71
C MET A 56 -6.86 -28.49 -3.72
N ASP A 57 -7.70 -29.34 -3.10
CA ASP A 57 -9.14 -29.12 -3.05
C ASP A 57 -9.57 -28.00 -2.09
N HIS A 58 -8.66 -27.50 -1.26
CA HIS A 58 -8.90 -26.44 -0.29
C HIS A 58 -8.47 -25.06 -0.79
N VAL A 59 -7.70 -24.97 -1.88
CA VAL A 59 -7.06 -23.73 -2.31
C VAL A 59 -7.61 -23.24 -3.64
N GLU A 60 -7.88 -21.93 -3.72
CA GLU A 60 -8.29 -21.24 -4.93
C GLU A 60 -7.38 -20.02 -5.15
N ILE A 61 -6.72 -19.94 -6.31
CA ILE A 61 -5.89 -18.78 -6.69
C ILE A 61 -6.70 -17.91 -7.65
N ILE A 62 -7.01 -16.70 -7.21
CA ILE A 62 -7.78 -15.71 -7.95
C ILE A 62 -6.80 -14.67 -8.49
N ASN A 63 -6.46 -14.80 -9.78
CA ASN A 63 -5.53 -13.89 -10.42
C ASN A 63 -6.21 -12.57 -10.82
N LYS A 64 -6.42 -11.70 -9.83
CA LYS A 64 -7.15 -10.43 -9.96
C LYS A 64 -6.62 -9.40 -8.97
N SER A 65 -6.66 -8.12 -9.34
CA SER A 65 -6.43 -7.03 -8.40
C SER A 65 -7.58 -6.96 -7.39
N ILE A 66 -7.26 -6.74 -6.11
CA ILE A 66 -8.28 -6.50 -5.08
C ILE A 66 -9.11 -5.24 -5.38
N PHE A 67 -8.55 -4.26 -6.08
CA PHE A 67 -9.23 -3.02 -6.41
C PHE A 67 -10.23 -3.16 -7.56
N ASP A 68 -10.16 -4.26 -8.31
CA ASP A 68 -11.11 -4.59 -9.38
C ASP A 68 -12.17 -5.58 -8.90
N TRP A 69 -12.19 -5.88 -7.59
CA TRP A 69 -13.09 -6.87 -7.01
C TRP A 69 -14.56 -6.45 -7.17
N ASP A 70 -15.39 -7.38 -7.59
CA ASP A 70 -16.78 -7.16 -8.03
C ASP A 70 -17.75 -8.20 -7.46
N THR A 71 -17.26 -9.15 -6.66
CA THR A 71 -18.04 -10.27 -6.17
C THR A 71 -18.36 -10.10 -4.68
N TYR A 72 -19.63 -10.07 -4.32
CA TYR A 72 -20.03 -9.95 -2.92
C TYR A 72 -19.83 -11.27 -2.15
N VAL A 73 -19.11 -11.21 -1.03
CA VAL A 73 -18.81 -12.34 -0.16
C VAL A 73 -19.47 -12.12 1.20
N HIS A 74 -20.62 -12.77 1.39
CA HIS A 74 -21.42 -12.68 2.64
C HIS A 74 -20.88 -13.56 3.77
N SER A 75 -20.15 -14.62 3.44
CA SER A 75 -19.66 -15.59 4.43
C SER A 75 -18.60 -14.95 5.33
N PRO A 76 -18.69 -15.14 6.66
CA PRO A 76 -17.64 -14.70 7.58
C PRO A 76 -16.30 -15.32 7.20
N CYS A 77 -15.26 -14.50 7.07
CA CYS A 77 -13.94 -14.95 6.66
C CYS A 77 -12.84 -14.20 7.42
N PHE A 78 -11.66 -14.80 7.47
CA PHE A 78 -10.45 -14.07 7.84
C PHE A 78 -9.82 -13.50 6.57
N PHE A 79 -9.60 -12.20 6.54
CA PHE A 79 -8.91 -11.54 5.43
C PHE A 79 -7.46 -11.29 5.85
N LEU A 80 -6.52 -12.00 5.25
CA LEU A 80 -5.10 -11.87 5.56
C LEU A 80 -4.43 -10.89 4.61
N ALA A 81 -3.76 -9.87 5.14
CA ALA A 81 -2.98 -8.88 4.40
C ALA A 81 -1.65 -8.62 5.12
N LEU A 82 -0.63 -9.45 4.83
CA LEU A 82 0.66 -9.39 5.51
C LEU A 82 1.72 -8.87 4.54
N GLU A 83 2.37 -7.76 4.89
CA GLU A 83 3.36 -7.05 4.06
C GLU A 83 2.78 -6.66 2.69
N VAL A 84 1.64 -5.97 2.73
CA VAL A 84 0.87 -5.59 1.54
C VAL A 84 0.61 -4.09 1.47
N PHE A 85 0.45 -3.42 2.61
CA PHE A 85 0.02 -2.02 2.65
C PHE A 85 1.17 -1.08 2.30
N ASP A 86 2.39 -1.46 2.65
CA ASP A 86 3.61 -0.78 2.25
C ASP A 86 3.76 -0.61 0.73
N ASN A 87 3.28 -1.60 -0.04
CA ASN A 87 3.30 -1.63 -1.50
C ASN A 87 2.12 -0.87 -2.15
N PHE A 88 1.17 -0.34 -1.36
CA PHE A 88 0.07 0.46 -1.90
C PHE A 88 0.56 1.83 -2.36
N SER A 89 0.02 2.31 -3.48
CA SER A 89 0.39 3.63 -3.98
C SER A 89 -0.16 4.75 -3.09
N HIS A 90 0.65 5.79 -2.93
CA HIS A 90 0.34 6.98 -2.16
C HIS A 90 0.33 8.20 -3.08
N ASP A 91 -0.53 9.17 -2.79
CA ASP A 91 -0.51 10.47 -3.47
C ASP A 91 0.36 11.45 -2.70
N ALA A 92 1.25 12.16 -3.39
CA ALA A 92 2.08 13.20 -2.80
C ALA A 92 1.31 14.53 -2.74
N ILE A 93 1.09 15.06 -1.54
CA ILE A 93 0.41 16.34 -1.32
C ILE A 93 1.38 17.31 -0.64
N ARG A 94 1.57 18.49 -1.20
CA ARG A 94 2.25 19.60 -0.52
C ARG A 94 1.29 20.74 -0.26
N TYR A 95 1.67 21.68 0.61
CA TYR A 95 0.83 22.84 0.93
C TYR A 95 1.57 24.12 0.61
N SER A 96 0.86 25.13 0.11
CA SER A 96 1.39 26.49 0.02
C SER A 96 1.57 27.06 1.43
N THR A 97 2.74 27.61 1.73
CA THR A 97 2.99 28.25 3.04
C THR A 97 2.23 29.56 3.21
N ALA A 98 1.81 30.18 2.09
CA ALA A 98 1.05 31.43 2.09
C ALA A 98 -0.47 31.23 2.24
N THR A 99 -1.04 30.32 1.44
CA THR A 99 -2.49 30.08 1.37
C THR A 99 -2.95 28.87 2.18
N GLU A 100 -2.01 28.02 2.63
CA GLU A 100 -2.29 26.74 3.29
C GLU A 100 -3.10 25.75 2.45
N LEU A 101 -3.28 26.02 1.16
CA LEU A 101 -4.02 25.16 0.25
C LEU A 101 -3.17 23.97 -0.22
N PRO A 102 -3.77 22.77 -0.32
CA PRO A 102 -3.10 21.58 -0.81
C PRO A 102 -2.85 21.65 -2.33
N GLN A 103 -1.77 21.02 -2.77
CA GLN A 103 -1.44 20.75 -4.16
C GLN A 103 -1.01 19.30 -4.30
N GLN A 104 -1.52 18.62 -5.31
CA GLN A 104 -1.15 17.24 -5.62
C GLN A 104 0.06 17.20 -6.55
N GLY A 105 1.04 16.38 -6.20
CA GLY A 105 2.21 16.09 -7.01
C GLY A 105 1.84 15.17 -8.18
N GLY A 106 2.47 15.41 -9.31
CA GLY A 106 2.44 14.57 -10.49
C GLY A 106 3.82 14.50 -11.11
N VAL A 107 3.99 13.55 -12.04
CA VAL A 107 5.25 13.33 -12.73
C VAL A 107 5.05 13.45 -14.23
N LEU A 108 5.92 14.23 -14.87
CA LEU A 108 6.05 14.31 -16.32
C LEU A 108 7.33 13.61 -16.72
N ILE A 109 7.31 12.98 -17.88
CA ILE A 109 8.50 12.41 -18.51
C ILE A 109 8.74 13.26 -19.75
N ASP A 110 9.93 13.84 -19.87
CA ASP A 110 10.30 14.60 -21.06
C ASP A 110 10.71 13.69 -22.23
N ALA A 111 11.09 14.29 -23.36
CA ALA A 111 11.50 13.55 -24.54
C ALA A 111 12.81 12.76 -24.35
N ASP A 112 13.64 13.16 -23.39
CA ASP A 112 14.92 12.52 -23.06
C ASP A 112 14.72 11.38 -22.03
N GLY A 113 13.51 11.22 -21.49
CA GLY A 113 13.17 10.20 -20.51
C GLY A 113 13.43 10.61 -19.06
N GLU A 114 13.73 11.89 -18.81
CA GLU A 114 13.93 12.43 -17.47
C GLU A 114 12.60 12.74 -16.80
N PHE A 115 12.52 12.46 -15.50
CA PHE A 115 11.32 12.67 -14.70
C PHE A 115 11.31 14.06 -14.08
N HIS A 116 10.22 14.79 -14.30
CA HIS A 116 9.99 16.13 -13.76
C HIS A 116 8.76 16.13 -12.86
N GLU A 117 8.93 16.60 -11.64
CA GLU A 117 7.82 16.75 -10.71
C GLU A 117 7.06 18.05 -10.99
N TYR A 118 5.74 17.98 -11.04
CA TYR A 118 4.87 19.14 -11.10
C TYR A 118 3.78 19.04 -10.02
N TYR A 119 3.11 20.16 -9.76
CA TYR A 119 2.06 20.19 -8.76
C TYR A 119 0.84 20.92 -9.27
N ASN A 120 -0.33 20.34 -9.02
CA ASN A 120 -1.62 20.88 -9.39
C ASN A 120 -2.41 21.29 -8.14
N ALA A 121 -3.02 22.47 -8.18
CA ALA A 121 -3.94 22.92 -7.13
C ALA A 121 -5.28 22.15 -7.16
N GLN A 122 -5.66 21.61 -8.32
CA GLN A 122 -6.82 20.74 -8.45
C GLN A 122 -6.42 19.31 -8.05
N LEU A 123 -6.85 18.91 -6.86
CA LEU A 123 -6.76 17.54 -6.37
C LEU A 123 -7.68 16.63 -7.18
N ASP A 124 -7.25 15.38 -7.35
CA ASP A 124 -8.16 14.34 -7.81
C ASP A 124 -9.26 14.05 -6.75
N PRO A 125 -10.37 13.40 -7.15
CA PRO A 125 -11.47 13.11 -6.24
C PRO A 125 -11.10 12.19 -5.06
N VAL A 126 -10.12 11.29 -5.24
CA VAL A 126 -9.70 10.30 -4.24
C VAL A 126 -8.85 10.97 -3.16
N ALA A 127 -7.83 11.74 -3.54
CA ALA A 127 -7.00 12.55 -2.65
C ALA A 127 -7.84 13.58 -1.90
N SER A 128 -8.75 14.28 -2.60
CA SER A 128 -9.69 15.22 -1.98
C SER A 128 -10.59 14.53 -0.94
N ARG A 129 -11.11 13.34 -1.26
CA ARG A 129 -11.88 12.52 -0.31
C ARG A 129 -11.04 12.12 0.88
N PHE A 130 -9.80 11.67 0.67
CA PHE A 130 -8.91 11.27 1.76
C PHE A 130 -8.70 12.41 2.75
N LEU A 131 -8.36 13.61 2.28
CA LEU A 131 -8.14 14.77 3.14
C LEU A 131 -9.39 15.12 3.97
N ARG A 132 -10.58 15.03 3.35
CA ARG A 132 -11.87 15.24 4.03
C ARG A 132 -12.15 14.17 5.09
N VAL A 133 -12.02 12.90 4.74
CA VAL A 133 -12.29 11.76 5.63
C VAL A 133 -11.32 11.78 6.81
N ARG A 134 -10.03 12.01 6.57
CA ARG A 134 -9.03 12.17 7.62
C ARG A 134 -9.42 13.27 8.61
N GLN A 135 -9.80 14.44 8.12
CA GLN A 135 -10.19 15.55 8.98
C GLN A 135 -11.45 15.26 9.82
N ALA A 136 -12.39 14.49 9.27
CA ALA A 136 -13.61 14.08 9.97
C ALA A 136 -13.38 12.94 10.98
N ALA A 137 -12.48 12.01 10.66
CA ALA A 137 -12.18 10.84 11.50
C ALA A 137 -11.13 11.12 12.59
N ALA A 138 -10.30 12.14 12.41
CA ALA A 138 -9.22 12.49 13.34
C ALA A 138 -9.78 12.92 14.70
N ARG A 139 -9.67 12.02 15.70
CA ARG A 139 -9.97 12.32 17.12
C ARG A 139 -8.84 13.05 17.84
N ARG A 140 -7.63 13.03 17.28
CA ARG A 140 -6.42 13.64 17.82
C ARG A 140 -5.74 14.44 16.71
N GLU A 141 -4.89 15.38 17.09
CA GLU A 141 -4.02 16.04 16.13
C GLU A 141 -3.11 15.02 15.45
N PHE A 142 -2.93 15.21 14.13
CA PHE A 142 -2.05 14.39 13.31
C PHE A 142 -0.91 15.25 12.76
N PRO A 143 0.25 14.64 12.44
CA PRO A 143 1.36 15.35 11.82
C PRO A 143 0.90 16.04 10.53
N SER A 144 1.28 17.31 10.37
CA SER A 144 0.98 18.08 9.17
C SER A 144 2.24 18.81 8.72
N PRO A 145 2.55 18.88 7.41
CA PRO A 145 3.71 19.62 6.91
C PRO A 145 3.67 21.12 7.25
N LEU A 146 2.46 21.65 7.47
CA LEU A 146 2.24 23.04 7.89
C LEU A 146 2.62 23.29 9.35
N GLY A 147 2.80 22.24 10.16
CA GLY A 147 3.06 22.34 11.59
C GLY A 147 1.87 22.86 12.41
N PRO A 148 2.10 23.17 13.70
CA PRO A 148 1.08 23.67 14.61
C PRO A 148 0.45 24.98 14.12
N ARG A 149 -0.87 25.13 14.26
CA ARG A 149 -1.61 26.32 13.77
C ARG A 149 -1.06 27.64 14.31
N LEU A 150 -0.63 27.64 15.58
CA LEU A 150 -0.12 28.83 16.27
C LEU A 150 1.17 29.39 15.65
N THR A 151 1.99 28.55 15.02
CA THR A 151 3.30 28.96 14.46
C THR A 151 3.23 29.33 12.98
N ARG A 152 2.10 29.07 12.30
CA ARG A 152 1.95 29.31 10.86
C ARG A 152 2.03 30.80 10.50
N GLY A 153 1.44 31.66 11.32
CA GLY A 153 1.45 33.11 11.09
C GLY A 153 2.86 33.72 11.12
N LEU A 154 3.76 33.17 11.94
CA LEU A 154 5.15 33.63 12.05
C LEU A 154 6.00 33.26 10.83
N ARG A 155 5.60 32.23 10.07
CA ARG A 155 6.34 31.79 8.88
C ARG A 155 6.33 32.89 7.80
N LYS A 156 5.21 33.59 7.62
CA LYS A 156 5.05 34.64 6.59
C LYS A 156 6.08 35.79 6.68
N SER A 157 6.69 35.98 7.85
CA SER A 157 7.63 37.07 8.10
C SER A 157 9.11 36.66 7.96
N VAL A 158 9.40 35.40 7.63
CA VAL A 158 10.78 34.92 7.50
C VAL A 158 11.28 35.14 6.07
N PRO A 159 12.37 35.88 5.87
CA PRO A 159 12.96 36.07 4.54
C PRO A 159 13.51 34.75 3.98
N PHE A 160 13.40 34.56 2.67
CA PHE A 160 13.84 33.36 1.93
C PHE A 160 13.12 32.05 2.27
N GLN A 161 11.87 32.11 2.72
CA GLN A 161 11.07 30.90 2.89
C GLN A 161 10.76 30.20 1.57
N GLN A 162 10.81 28.88 1.62
CA GLN A 162 10.27 28.03 0.57
C GLN A 162 8.76 28.27 0.46
N PRO A 163 8.23 28.50 -0.76
CA PRO A 163 6.81 28.80 -0.96
C PRO A 163 5.89 27.60 -0.67
N PHE A 164 6.45 26.39 -0.59
CA PHE A 164 5.73 25.15 -0.34
C PHE A 164 6.38 24.33 0.76
N THR A 165 5.57 23.53 1.44
CA THR A 165 6.05 22.55 2.42
C THR A 165 6.72 21.36 1.74
N LEU A 166 7.44 20.55 2.52
CA LEU A 166 7.75 19.18 2.11
C LEU A 166 6.44 18.40 1.82
N PRO A 167 6.49 17.42 0.91
CA PRO A 167 5.33 16.61 0.58
C PRO A 167 4.93 15.70 1.75
N GLU A 168 3.64 15.44 1.83
CA GLU A 168 2.98 14.44 2.65
C GLU A 168 2.44 13.36 1.71
N TYR A 169 2.83 12.11 1.92
CA TYR A 169 2.36 11.00 1.11
C TYR A 169 1.14 10.39 1.78
N VAL A 170 -0.03 10.56 1.14
CA VAL A 170 -1.30 10.12 1.71
C VAL A 170 -1.70 8.73 1.18
N PRO A 171 -2.14 7.79 2.04
CA PRO A 171 -2.42 6.41 1.68
C PRO A 171 -3.80 6.26 1.00
N THR A 172 -3.97 6.86 -0.17
CA THR A 172 -5.25 6.86 -0.92
C THR A 172 -5.67 5.47 -1.37
N ARG A 173 -4.74 4.60 -1.80
CA ARG A 173 -5.07 3.21 -2.12
C ARG A 173 -5.46 2.39 -0.89
N LEU A 174 -4.86 2.63 0.26
CA LEU A 174 -5.27 1.97 1.49
C LEU A 174 -6.70 2.35 1.88
N MET A 175 -7.08 3.63 1.71
CA MET A 175 -8.46 4.06 1.91
C MET A 175 -9.43 3.32 0.97
N GLN A 176 -9.09 3.21 -0.32
CA GLN A 176 -9.90 2.45 -1.28
C GLN A 176 -9.97 0.96 -0.96
N PHE A 177 -8.89 0.37 -0.42
CA PHE A 177 -8.89 -1.02 0.01
C PHE A 177 -9.89 -1.25 1.15
N PHE A 178 -9.99 -0.34 2.11
CA PHE A 178 -11.03 -0.42 3.14
C PHE A 178 -12.44 -0.30 2.56
N ASP A 179 -12.65 0.52 1.52
CA ASP A 179 -13.93 0.55 0.82
C ASP A 179 -14.25 -0.79 0.15
N VAL A 180 -13.27 -1.47 -0.43
CA VAL A 180 -13.47 -2.81 -1.02
C VAL A 180 -13.88 -3.81 0.07
N LEU A 181 -13.22 -3.79 1.22
CA LEU A 181 -13.55 -4.68 2.33
C LEU A 181 -14.96 -4.41 2.88
N ASP A 182 -15.35 -3.15 3.03
CA ASP A 182 -16.69 -2.76 3.50
C ASP A 182 -17.79 -3.18 2.51
N ASN A 183 -17.59 -2.92 1.22
CA ASN A 183 -18.60 -3.19 0.19
C ASN A 183 -18.74 -4.68 -0.17
N PHE A 184 -17.62 -5.41 -0.25
CA PHE A 184 -17.61 -6.77 -0.79
C PHE A 184 -17.39 -7.86 0.25
N PHE A 185 -16.84 -7.53 1.42
CA PHE A 185 -16.52 -8.50 2.47
C PHE A 185 -17.05 -8.07 3.84
N PRO A 186 -18.34 -7.74 4.03
CA PRO A 186 -18.83 -7.14 5.28
C PRO A 186 -18.67 -8.05 6.51
N GLY A 187 -18.56 -9.37 6.33
CA GLY A 187 -18.31 -10.34 7.40
C GLY A 187 -16.83 -10.61 7.69
N HIS A 188 -15.89 -9.87 7.09
CA HIS A 188 -14.47 -10.14 7.23
C HIS A 188 -13.93 -9.80 8.63
N ARG A 189 -12.90 -10.54 9.03
CA ARG A 189 -12.00 -10.19 10.13
C ARG A 189 -10.62 -9.97 9.54
N LEU A 190 -10.20 -8.71 9.48
CA LEU A 190 -8.90 -8.33 8.93
C LEU A 190 -7.78 -8.73 9.90
N VAL A 191 -6.82 -9.50 9.41
CA VAL A 191 -5.53 -9.72 10.06
C VAL A 191 -4.47 -9.16 9.14
N ALA A 192 -3.83 -8.08 9.59
CA ALA A 192 -2.80 -7.40 8.83
C ALA A 192 -1.54 -7.22 9.67
N SER A 193 -0.39 -7.26 8.99
CA SER A 193 0.92 -6.99 9.58
C SER A 193 1.74 -6.25 8.53
N ASP A 194 2.40 -5.19 8.92
CA ASP A 194 3.27 -4.41 8.04
C ASP A 194 4.36 -3.70 8.85
N PHE A 195 5.34 -3.13 8.16
CA PHE A 195 6.37 -2.30 8.79
C PHE A 195 5.76 -0.99 9.29
N SER A 196 6.15 -0.57 10.50
CA SER A 196 5.73 0.72 11.06
C SER A 196 6.63 1.89 10.65
N SER A 197 7.86 1.57 10.26
CA SER A 197 8.87 2.55 9.82
C SER A 197 10.11 1.81 9.31
N LEU A 198 10.71 2.35 8.27
CA LEU A 198 11.99 1.99 7.70
C LEU A 198 12.92 3.21 7.65
N PRO A 199 14.24 2.99 7.76
CA PRO A 199 15.24 4.02 7.54
C PRO A 199 15.30 4.43 6.05
N ASP A 200 15.93 5.57 5.79
CA ASP A 200 16.25 6.05 4.43
C ASP A 200 15.03 6.35 3.53
N ALA A 201 13.91 6.78 4.12
CA ALA A 201 12.77 7.30 3.37
C ALA A 201 13.11 8.62 2.65
N VAL A 202 12.46 8.87 1.51
CA VAL A 202 12.60 10.14 0.79
C VAL A 202 12.09 11.31 1.66
N PRO A 203 12.50 12.57 1.40
CA PRO A 203 12.04 13.70 2.19
C PRO A 203 10.51 13.86 2.15
N GLY A 204 9.86 13.89 3.32
CA GLY A 204 8.42 14.11 3.43
C GLY A 204 7.82 13.45 4.67
N ILE A 205 6.52 13.62 4.86
CA ILE A 205 5.72 12.92 5.88
C ILE A 205 5.14 11.64 5.28
N ASN A 206 5.25 10.51 6.00
CA ASN A 206 4.85 9.17 5.56
C ASN A 206 5.49 8.76 4.23
N ALA A 207 6.70 9.23 4.01
CA ALA A 207 7.36 9.09 2.73
C ALA A 207 7.78 7.65 2.44
N PRO A 208 7.75 7.24 1.16
CA PRO A 208 8.23 5.92 0.75
C PRO A 208 9.74 5.81 0.92
N VAL A 209 10.18 4.62 1.29
CA VAL A 209 11.50 4.11 0.97
C VAL A 209 11.46 3.63 -0.47
N VAL A 210 12.34 4.22 -1.28
CA VAL A 210 12.49 3.88 -2.68
C VAL A 210 13.91 3.39 -2.88
N GLN A 211 14.03 2.27 -3.59
CA GLN A 211 15.31 1.62 -3.81
C GLN A 211 15.51 1.31 -5.29
N THR A 212 16.73 1.51 -5.77
CA THR A 212 17.14 1.14 -7.12
C THR A 212 18.22 0.07 -7.09
N ARG A 213 18.33 -0.71 -8.17
CA ARG A 213 19.41 -1.67 -8.34
C ARG A 213 20.57 -1.05 -9.11
N TYR A 214 21.70 -0.89 -8.43
CA TYR A 214 22.96 -0.48 -9.03
C TYR A 214 24.01 -1.57 -8.85
N LYS A 215 24.60 -2.05 -9.95
CA LYS A 215 25.61 -3.14 -9.94
C LYS A 215 25.19 -4.37 -9.12
N ARG A 216 23.94 -4.83 -9.31
CA ARG A 216 23.31 -5.96 -8.58
C ARG A 216 23.18 -5.76 -7.06
N ARG A 217 23.35 -4.54 -6.56
CA ARG A 217 23.07 -4.18 -5.17
C ARG A 217 21.90 -3.22 -5.11
N THR A 218 21.08 -3.38 -4.08
CA THR A 218 19.98 -2.47 -3.79
C THR A 218 20.54 -1.26 -3.05
N VAL A 219 20.27 -0.06 -3.55
CA VAL A 219 20.75 1.21 -2.98
C VAL A 219 19.54 2.13 -2.79
N PRO A 220 19.37 2.77 -1.62
CA PRO A 220 18.31 3.73 -1.39
C PRO A 220 18.52 4.96 -2.28
N VAL A 221 17.41 5.57 -2.71
CA VAL A 221 17.43 6.80 -3.50
C VAL A 221 16.74 7.93 -2.75
N SER A 222 17.16 9.15 -3.02
CA SER A 222 16.60 10.36 -2.38
C SER A 222 15.33 10.88 -3.05
N THR A 223 14.94 10.31 -4.19
CA THR A 223 13.79 10.72 -4.99
C THR A 223 12.92 9.51 -5.34
N PRO A 224 11.59 9.65 -5.31
CA PRO A 224 10.69 8.58 -5.79
C PRO A 224 10.71 8.43 -7.32
N PHE A 225 11.29 9.38 -8.05
CA PHE A 225 11.31 9.39 -9.51
C PHE A 225 12.54 8.64 -10.04
N VAL A 226 12.41 7.32 -10.11
CA VAL A 226 13.44 6.43 -10.64
C VAL A 226 12.90 5.58 -11.78
N CYS A 227 13.71 5.40 -12.82
CA CYS A 227 13.31 4.64 -14.00
C CYS A 227 12.98 3.19 -13.63
N LEU A 228 11.77 2.75 -13.99
CA LEU A 228 11.10 1.55 -13.48
C LEU A 228 11.78 0.21 -13.84
N PHE A 229 12.77 0.22 -14.73
CA PHE A 229 13.47 -1.01 -15.15
C PHE A 229 14.30 -1.68 -14.03
N PHE A 230 14.47 -1.02 -12.87
CA PHE A 230 15.36 -1.49 -11.80
C PHE A 230 14.82 -1.39 -10.36
N THR A 231 13.53 -1.19 -10.15
CA THR A 231 12.96 -1.10 -8.79
C THR A 231 12.22 -2.37 -8.37
N ARG A 232 12.59 -2.89 -7.19
CA ARG A 232 11.74 -3.76 -6.40
C ARG A 232 11.43 -2.96 -5.14
N THR A 233 10.14 -2.83 -4.86
CA THR A 233 9.55 -2.37 -3.60
C THR A 233 9.44 -0.84 -3.44
N PHE A 234 8.19 -0.37 -3.35
CA PHE A 234 7.81 0.84 -2.61
C PHE A 234 7.50 0.34 -1.19
N VAL A 235 8.16 0.87 -0.16
CA VAL A 235 7.81 0.54 1.23
C VAL A 235 7.64 1.85 1.99
N CYS A 236 6.42 2.24 2.36
CA CYS A 236 6.17 3.47 3.12
C CYS A 236 6.20 3.26 4.64
N ASN A 237 6.60 4.34 5.34
CA ASN A 237 6.54 4.53 6.79
C ASN A 237 5.15 4.91 7.29
#